data_AF-A0A0R2FK33-F1
#
_entry.id   AF-A0A0R2FK33-F1
#
_cell.length_a   1.000
_cell.length_b   1.000
_cell.length_c   1.000
_cell.angle_alpha   90.00
_cell.angle_beta   90.00
_cell.angle_gamma   90.00
#
_symmetry.space_group_name_H-M   'P 1'
#
loop_
_entity.id
_entity.type
_entity.pdbx_description
1 polymer ?
#
loop_
_entity_poly.entity_id
_entity_poly.type
_entity_poly.pdbx_seq_one_letter_code
_entity_poly.pdbx_strand_id
1 'polypeptide(L)'
;MMGYVISVVYLLRNYFSSSWPILRRWQTWLSIIVTILASFGYMILYQLLRLPYPTNQANENHMMSQVVHFPVLNVLYLLTVILVVPVAEELVFQYYFQRIFFPTLLRRFNQRYAQLGAIVGASLLFMLWHVVGETGHLGTDFSQLFAYGDLLFYAILFAFSKQNILPVCIVHILWNLMGTLLAN
;
A
#
# COMPACT_ATOMS: atom_id res chain seq x y z
N MET A 1 7.33 16.29 10.31
CA MET A 1 7.16 15.00 9.60
C MET A 1 8.06 14.86 8.36
N MET A 2 8.22 15.88 7.50
CA MET A 2 9.10 15.81 6.30
C MET A 2 10.56 15.37 6.55
N GLY A 3 11.17 15.75 7.67
CA GLY A 3 12.54 15.33 8.00
C GLY A 3 12.69 13.81 8.14
N TYR A 4 11.73 13.14 8.78
CA TYR A 4 11.73 11.68 8.95
C TYR A 4 11.60 10.94 7.62
N VAL A 5 10.79 11.48 6.70
CA VAL A 5 10.61 10.93 5.36
C VAL A 5 11.91 10.95 4.56
N ILE A 6 12.60 12.09 4.53
CA ILE A 6 13.85 12.24 3.76
C ILE A 6 14.93 11.33 4.35
N SER A 7 15.00 11.23 5.68
CA SER A 7 15.90 10.29 6.35
C SER A 7 15.60 8.84 5.97
N VAL A 8 14.32 8.45 5.91
CA VAL A 8 13.89 7.11 5.50
C VAL A 8 14.25 6.84 4.03
N VAL A 9 13.91 7.75 3.11
CA VAL A 9 14.26 7.61 1.67
C VAL A 9 15.78 7.51 1.46
N TYR A 10 16.56 8.33 2.17
CA TYR A 10 18.03 8.31 2.09
C TYR A 10 18.63 7.01 2.62
N LEU A 11 18.14 6.50 3.75
CA LEU A 11 18.53 5.20 4.30
C LEU A 11 18.21 4.05 3.36
N LEU A 12 17.20 4.22 2.50
CA LEU A 12 16.69 3.18 1.63
C LEU A 12 17.28 3.15 0.23
N ARG A 13 18.11 4.14 -0.14
CA ARG A 13 18.72 4.24 -1.48
C ARG A 13 19.44 2.95 -1.91
N ASN A 14 20.10 2.28 -0.96
CA ASN A 14 20.89 1.08 -1.23
C ASN A 14 20.01 -0.14 -1.52
N TYR A 15 18.76 -0.14 -1.04
CA TYR A 15 17.81 -1.19 -1.33
C TYR A 15 17.20 -1.00 -2.73
N PHE A 16 16.88 0.24 -3.10
CA PHE A 16 16.41 0.56 -4.45
C PHE A 16 17.45 0.25 -5.55
N SER A 17 18.74 0.49 -5.29
CA SER A 17 19.80 0.18 -6.27
C SER A 17 19.91 -1.32 -6.55
N SER A 18 19.75 -2.17 -5.53
CA SER A 18 19.75 -3.64 -5.67
C SER A 18 18.49 -4.17 -6.39
N SER A 19 17.40 -3.41 -6.35
CA SER A 19 16.10 -3.75 -6.93
C SER A 19 15.94 -3.38 -8.41
N TRP A 20 16.81 -2.50 -8.94
CA TRP A 20 16.71 -1.97 -10.30
C TRP A 20 16.86 -3.02 -11.41
N PRO A 21 17.80 -4.00 -11.33
CA PRO A 21 17.94 -5.02 -12.37
C PRO A 21 16.71 -5.93 -12.49
N ILE A 22 15.93 -6.08 -11.43
CA ILE A 22 14.72 -6.91 -11.42
C ILE A 22 13.60 -6.26 -12.24
N LEU A 23 13.50 -4.92 -12.26
CA LEU A 23 12.54 -4.20 -13.12
C LEU A 23 12.79 -4.41 -14.61
N ARG A 24 13.96 -4.91 -15.03
CA ARG A 24 14.20 -5.23 -16.45
C ARG A 24 13.59 -6.57 -16.86
N ARG A 25 13.07 -7.36 -15.92
CA ARG A 25 12.47 -8.66 -16.19
C ARG A 25 11.00 -8.50 -16.60
N TRP A 26 10.63 -9.07 -17.74
CA TRP A 26 9.26 -9.01 -18.25
C TRP A 26 8.24 -9.63 -17.26
N GLN A 27 8.64 -10.63 -16.47
CA GLN A 27 7.78 -11.24 -15.46
C GLN A 27 7.35 -10.25 -14.39
N THR A 28 8.22 -9.30 -14.01
CA THR A 28 7.90 -8.26 -13.02
C THR A 28 6.84 -7.31 -13.55
N TRP A 29 6.95 -6.90 -14.82
CA TRP A 29 5.94 -6.07 -15.47
C TRP A 29 4.62 -6.80 -15.65
N LEU A 30 4.65 -8.09 -15.99
CA LEU A 30 3.44 -8.89 -16.05
C LEU A 30 2.75 -8.97 -14.68
N SER A 31 3.50 -9.20 -13.60
CA SER A 31 2.93 -9.20 -12.24
C SER A 31 2.33 -7.84 -11.87
N ILE A 32 3.00 -6.74 -12.19
CA ILE A 32 2.48 -5.37 -12.00
C ILE A 32 1.15 -5.19 -12.75
N ILE A 33 1.10 -5.56 -14.03
CA ILE A 33 -0.11 -5.44 -14.87
C ILE A 33 -1.24 -6.31 -14.30
N VAL A 34 -0.95 -7.55 -13.93
CA VAL A 34 -1.93 -8.46 -13.33
C VAL A 34 -2.48 -7.92 -12.02
N THR A 35 -1.63 -7.35 -11.17
CA THR A 35 -2.07 -6.70 -9.92
C THR A 35 -3.00 -5.53 -10.20
N ILE A 36 -2.66 -4.65 -11.15
CA ILE A 36 -3.53 -3.53 -11.55
C ILE A 36 -4.88 -4.06 -12.06
N LEU A 37 -4.87 -5.04 -12.96
CA LEU A 37 -6.09 -5.63 -13.51
C LEU A 37 -6.94 -6.34 -12.44
N ALA A 38 -6.30 -7.01 -11.47
CA ALA A 38 -6.97 -7.65 -10.35
C ALA A 38 -7.64 -6.61 -9.43
N SER A 39 -6.96 -5.50 -9.13
CA SER A 39 -7.55 -4.39 -8.36
C SER A 39 -8.72 -3.73 -9.10
N PHE A 40 -8.64 -3.60 -10.43
CA PHE A 40 -9.79 -3.18 -11.24
C PHE A 40 -10.97 -4.16 -11.18
N GLY A 41 -10.71 -5.46 -11.30
CA GLY A 41 -11.73 -6.49 -11.16
C GLY A 41 -12.38 -6.46 -9.77
N TYR A 42 -11.58 -6.22 -8.73
CA TYR A 42 -12.04 -6.05 -7.36
C TYR A 42 -13.00 -4.87 -7.21
N MET A 43 -12.64 -3.73 -7.80
CA MET A 43 -13.48 -2.53 -7.83
C MET A 43 -14.82 -2.77 -8.54
N ILE A 44 -14.83 -3.48 -9.68
CA ILE A 44 -16.07 -3.85 -10.39
C ILE A 44 -16.94 -4.75 -9.51
N LEU A 45 -16.34 -5.72 -8.83
CA LEU A 45 -17.05 -6.62 -7.92
C LEU A 45 -17.74 -5.85 -6.78
N TYR A 46 -17.04 -4.90 -6.16
CA TYR A 46 -17.60 -4.04 -5.11
C TYR A 46 -18.82 -3.24 -5.59
N GLN A 47 -18.74 -2.66 -6.80
CA GLN A 47 -19.85 -1.93 -7.40
C GLN A 47 -21.06 -2.84 -7.69
N LEU A 48 -20.84 -4.04 -8.22
CA LEU A 48 -21.90 -5.01 -8.49
C LEU A 48 -22.58 -5.49 -7.20
N LEU A 49 -21.82 -5.64 -6.12
CA LEU A 49 -22.31 -6.06 -4.81
C LEU A 49 -22.94 -4.93 -3.98
N ARG A 50 -22.94 -3.69 -4.50
CA ARG A 50 -23.42 -2.48 -3.79
C ARG A 50 -22.79 -2.29 -2.41
N LEU A 51 -21.56 -2.75 -2.25
CA LEU A 51 -20.81 -2.53 -1.01
C LEU A 51 -20.34 -1.06 -0.98
N PRO A 52 -20.34 -0.41 0.20
CA PRO A 52 -19.83 0.95 0.32
C PRO A 52 -18.38 0.96 -0.17
N TYR A 53 -18.11 1.83 -1.13
CA TYR A 53 -16.76 2.02 -1.65
C TYR A 53 -15.91 2.66 -0.54
N PRO A 54 -14.68 2.19 -0.27
CA PRO A 54 -13.76 2.90 0.62
C PRO A 54 -13.33 4.19 -0.05
N THR A 55 -14.12 5.24 0.12
CA THR A 55 -13.69 6.56 -0.28
C THR A 55 -12.82 7.13 0.84
N ASN A 56 -11.50 7.01 0.66
CA ASN A 56 -10.45 7.82 1.31
C ASN A 56 -10.72 9.35 1.26
N GLN A 57 -11.74 9.76 0.49
CA GLN A 57 -12.17 11.13 0.26
C GLN A 57 -12.46 11.93 1.54
N ALA A 58 -12.90 11.31 2.65
CA ALA A 58 -13.30 12.10 3.82
C ALA A 58 -12.11 12.83 4.47
N ASN A 59 -10.95 12.19 4.61
CA ASN A 59 -9.75 12.81 5.19
C ASN A 59 -8.98 13.65 4.17
N GLU A 60 -8.88 13.19 2.92
CA GLU A 60 -8.19 13.93 1.87
C GLU A 60 -8.93 15.21 1.48
N ASN A 61 -10.26 15.18 1.34
CA ASN A 61 -11.04 16.37 0.98
C ASN A 61 -11.13 17.38 2.14
N HIS A 62 -11.18 16.91 3.40
CA HIS A 62 -11.20 17.80 4.56
C HIS A 62 -9.87 18.55 4.70
N MET A 63 -8.72 17.88 4.46
CA MET A 63 -7.42 18.56 4.46
C MET A 63 -7.19 19.41 3.21
N MET A 64 -7.59 18.96 2.01
CA MET A 64 -7.47 19.78 0.79
C MET A 64 -8.29 21.08 0.90
N SER A 65 -9.43 21.06 1.59
CA SER A 65 -10.23 22.27 1.85
C SER A 65 -9.51 23.33 2.70
N GLN A 66 -8.51 22.93 3.51
CA GLN A 66 -7.72 23.84 4.35
C GLN A 66 -6.46 24.38 3.65
N VAL A 67 -5.98 23.72 2.60
CA VAL A 67 -4.72 24.08 1.91
C VAL A 67 -4.97 24.90 0.63
N VAL A 68 -6.25 25.16 0.26
CA VAL A 68 -6.69 25.97 -0.90
C VAL A 68 -6.01 27.34 -1.02
N HIS A 69 -5.50 27.92 0.08
CA HIS A 69 -4.87 29.23 0.07
C HIS A 69 -3.41 29.28 -0.42
N PHE A 70 -2.74 28.13 -0.61
CA PHE A 70 -1.35 28.09 -1.04
C PHE A 70 -1.10 27.01 -2.12
N PRO A 71 -1.10 27.38 -3.42
CA PRO A 71 -0.99 26.41 -4.51
C PRO A 71 0.30 25.57 -4.48
N VAL A 72 1.41 26.13 -3.99
CA VAL A 72 2.68 25.40 -3.84
C VAL A 72 2.61 24.35 -2.72
N LEU A 73 1.93 24.66 -1.61
CA LEU A 73 1.74 23.73 -0.50
C LEU A 73 0.79 22.59 -0.90
N ASN A 74 -0.23 22.86 -1.71
CA ASN A 74 -1.10 21.83 -2.28
C ASN A 74 -0.32 20.85 -3.15
N VAL A 75 0.57 21.34 -4.02
CA VAL A 75 1.40 20.48 -4.87
C VAL A 75 2.37 19.64 -4.03
N LEU A 76 3.03 20.23 -3.03
CA LEU A 76 3.94 19.50 -2.14
C LEU A 76 3.21 18.46 -1.28
N TYR A 77 2.00 18.77 -0.82
CA TYR A 77 1.14 17.84 -0.11
C TYR A 77 0.73 16.67 -1.01
N LEU A 78 0.23 16.97 -2.21
CA LEU A 78 -0.15 15.97 -3.21
C LEU A 78 1.02 15.03 -3.54
N LEU A 79 2.22 15.59 -3.76
CA LEU A 79 3.44 14.78 -3.99
C LEU A 79 3.78 13.91 -2.77
N THR A 80 3.54 14.39 -1.56
CA THR A 80 3.82 13.62 -0.34
C THR A 80 2.83 12.45 -0.20
N VAL A 81 1.53 12.70 -0.36
CA VAL A 81 0.49 11.68 -0.23
C VAL A 81 0.56 10.66 -1.37
N ILE A 82 0.90 11.07 -2.59
CA ILE A 82 0.97 10.16 -3.74
C ILE A 82 2.30 9.41 -3.82
N LEU A 83 3.43 10.02 -3.46
CA LEU A 83 4.75 9.39 -3.65
C LEU A 83 5.37 8.89 -2.35
N VAL A 84 5.35 9.71 -1.31
CA VAL A 84 6.11 9.44 -0.09
C VAL A 84 5.38 8.46 0.82
N VAL A 85 4.10 8.71 1.09
CA VAL A 85 3.31 7.90 2.01
C VAL A 85 3.24 6.45 1.54
N PRO A 86 2.93 6.14 0.26
CA PRO A 86 2.87 4.76 -0.22
C PRO A 86 4.20 4.05 -0.09
N VAL A 87 5.32 4.74 -0.35
CA VAL A 87 6.65 4.16 -0.17
C VAL A 87 6.87 3.79 1.30
N ALA A 88 6.59 4.71 2.22
CA ALA A 88 6.72 4.48 3.66
C ALA A 88 5.85 3.30 4.14
N GLU A 89 4.62 3.20 3.65
CA GLU A 89 3.71 2.12 3.99
C GLU A 89 4.21 0.77 3.48
N GLU A 90 4.64 0.66 2.22
CA GLU A 90 5.18 -0.59 1.69
C GLU A 90 6.43 -1.06 2.44
N LEU A 91 7.25 -0.12 2.93
CA LEU A 91 8.43 -0.43 3.73
C LEU A 91 8.07 -1.00 5.10
N VAL A 92 7.06 -0.43 5.74
CA VAL A 92 6.61 -0.91 7.05
C VAL A 92 5.90 -2.25 6.89
N PHE A 93 4.89 -2.34 6.03
CA PHE A 93 4.01 -3.51 5.99
C PHE A 93 4.62 -4.66 5.19
N GLN A 94 5.13 -4.43 3.98
CA GLN A 94 5.68 -5.54 3.19
C GLN A 94 7.13 -5.83 3.56
N TYR A 95 7.99 -4.83 3.59
CA TYR A 95 9.40 -5.09 3.85
C TYR A 95 9.65 -5.50 5.30
N TYR A 96 9.20 -4.72 6.27
CA TYR A 96 9.43 -5.04 7.67
C TYR A 96 8.50 -6.16 8.16
N PHE A 97 7.18 -6.00 8.09
CA PHE A 97 6.27 -6.99 8.64
C PHE A 97 6.25 -8.31 7.84
N GLN A 98 6.01 -8.27 6.53
CA GLN A 98 5.90 -9.49 5.71
C GLN A 98 7.24 -10.20 5.49
N ARG A 99 8.37 -9.50 5.29
CA ARG A 99 9.67 -10.16 5.05
C ARG A 99 10.46 -10.45 6.32
N ILE A 100 10.39 -9.61 7.35
CA ILE A 100 11.25 -9.74 8.55
C ILE A 100 10.46 -10.28 9.74
N PHE A 101 9.47 -9.54 10.23
CA PHE A 101 8.81 -9.82 11.51
C PHE A 101 8.01 -11.13 11.50
N PHE A 102 7.01 -11.26 10.62
CA PHE A 102 6.15 -12.44 10.61
C PHE A 102 6.89 -13.74 10.25
N PRO A 103 7.80 -13.78 9.26
CA PRO A 103 8.60 -14.98 9.03
C PRO A 103 9.44 -15.37 10.24
N THR A 104 10.01 -14.40 10.96
CA THR A 104 10.82 -14.68 12.16
C THR A 104 9.96 -15.26 13.29
N LEU A 105 8.76 -14.72 13.49
CA LEU A 105 7.80 -15.19 14.48
C LEU A 105 7.26 -16.58 14.11
N LEU A 106 6.79 -16.76 12.88
CA LEU A 106 6.07 -17.95 12.42
C LEU A 106 6.97 -19.15 12.13
N ARG A 107 8.25 -18.93 11.76
CA ARG A 107 9.23 -20.02 11.59
C ARG A 107 9.44 -20.83 12.86
N ARG A 108 9.20 -20.24 14.04
CA ARG A 108 9.25 -20.95 15.32
C ARG A 108 8.14 -21.98 15.47
N PHE A 109 7.02 -21.80 14.76
CA PHE A 109 5.84 -22.67 14.86
C PHE A 109 5.75 -23.63 13.69
N ASN A 110 5.85 -23.12 12.45
CA ASN A 110 5.78 -23.96 11.26
C ASN A 110 6.44 -23.29 10.04
N GLN A 111 7.53 -23.88 9.57
CA GLN A 111 8.31 -23.36 8.44
C GLN A 111 7.55 -23.41 7.11
N ARG A 112 6.63 -24.36 6.93
CA ARG A 112 5.85 -24.54 5.69
C ARG A 112 4.81 -23.44 5.50
N TYR A 113 4.23 -22.94 6.58
CA TYR A 113 3.19 -21.91 6.53
C TYR A 113 3.69 -20.50 6.87
N ALA A 114 4.96 -20.34 7.25
CA ALA A 114 5.52 -19.05 7.66
C ALA A 114 5.38 -17.97 6.58
N GLN A 115 5.49 -18.33 5.29
CA GLN A 115 5.36 -17.36 4.20
C GLN A 115 3.91 -16.94 3.95
N LEU A 116 2.97 -17.89 3.99
CA LEU A 116 1.54 -17.60 3.85
C LEU A 116 1.05 -16.76 5.03
N GLY A 117 1.41 -17.15 6.25
CA GLY A 117 1.06 -16.39 7.46
C GLY A 117 1.71 -15.01 7.49
N ALA A 118 2.87 -14.82 6.87
CA ALA A 118 3.46 -13.50 6.71
C ALA A 118 2.70 -12.61 5.72
N ILE A 119 2.23 -13.17 4.59
CA ILE A 119 1.37 -12.45 3.64
C ILE A 119 0.08 -12.02 4.33
N VAL A 120 -0.63 -12.96 4.94
CA VAL A 120 -1.92 -12.70 5.61
C VAL A 120 -1.73 -11.74 6.79
N GLY A 121 -0.73 -11.98 7.64
CA GLY A 121 -0.47 -11.16 8.83
C GLY A 121 -0.12 -9.71 8.49
N ALA A 122 0.75 -9.49 7.51
CA ALA A 122 1.10 -8.14 7.08
C ALA A 122 -0.09 -7.41 6.43
N SER A 123 -0.86 -8.12 5.60
CA SER A 123 -2.05 -7.56 4.96
C SER A 123 -3.10 -7.15 5.99
N LEU A 124 -3.41 -8.03 6.96
CA LEU A 124 -4.36 -7.71 8.03
C LEU A 124 -3.90 -6.54 8.89
N LEU A 125 -2.62 -6.47 9.23
CA LEU A 125 -2.06 -5.34 9.98
C LEU A 125 -2.19 -4.04 9.19
N PHE A 126 -1.98 -4.09 7.88
CA PHE A 126 -2.06 -2.93 7.00
C PHE A 126 -3.51 -2.42 6.82
N MET A 127 -4.46 -3.34 6.65
CA MET A 127 -5.89 -3.03 6.62
C MET A 127 -6.36 -2.46 7.96
N LEU A 128 -5.92 -3.05 9.09
CA LEU A 128 -6.25 -2.54 10.43
C LEU A 128 -5.70 -1.13 10.66
N TRP A 129 -4.48 -0.85 10.18
CA TRP A 129 -3.90 0.49 10.24
C TRP A 129 -4.79 1.53 9.55
N HIS A 130 -5.29 1.20 8.35
CA HIS A 130 -6.20 2.08 7.60
C HIS A 130 -7.55 2.26 8.31
N VAL A 131 -8.20 1.18 8.74
CA VAL A 131 -9.49 1.25 9.44
C VAL A 131 -9.41 2.11 10.70
N VAL A 132 -8.36 1.91 11.52
CA VAL A 132 -8.15 2.69 12.74
C VAL A 132 -7.77 4.14 12.42
N GLY A 133 -6.93 4.35 11.40
CA GLY A 133 -6.50 5.67 10.97
C GLY A 133 -7.64 6.53 10.43
N GLU A 134 -8.60 5.93 9.73
CA GLU A 134 -9.73 6.66 9.14
C GLU A 134 -10.87 6.90 10.11
N THR A 135 -11.25 5.89 10.89
CA THR A 135 -12.40 6.02 11.78
C THR A 135 -12.03 6.57 13.16
N GLY A 136 -10.76 6.49 13.59
CA GLY A 136 -10.32 6.95 14.91
C GLY A 136 -10.71 6.00 16.07
N HIS A 137 -11.37 4.88 15.75
CA HIS A 137 -11.75 3.84 16.70
C HIS A 137 -11.77 2.49 15.99
N LEU A 138 -11.52 1.40 16.71
CA LEU A 138 -11.85 0.06 16.19
C LEU A 138 -13.39 -0.07 16.18
N GLY A 139 -14.03 0.48 15.15
CA GLY A 139 -15.47 0.34 14.96
C GLY A 139 -15.87 -1.13 14.90
N THR A 140 -17.10 -1.44 15.31
CA THR A 140 -17.67 -2.80 15.31
C THR A 140 -17.89 -3.40 13.92
N ASP A 141 -17.65 -2.64 12.86
CA ASP A 141 -17.93 -3.04 11.49
C ASP A 141 -16.68 -3.55 10.78
N PHE A 142 -16.39 -4.83 11.02
CA PHE A 142 -15.33 -5.58 10.32
C PHE A 142 -15.50 -5.58 8.79
N SER A 143 -16.67 -5.21 8.25
CA SER A 143 -16.87 -5.11 6.80
C SER A 143 -15.95 -4.08 6.14
N GLN A 144 -15.47 -3.08 6.88
CA GLN A 144 -14.53 -2.07 6.40
C GLN A 144 -13.15 -2.65 6.06
N LEU A 145 -12.72 -3.76 6.68
CA LEU A 145 -11.45 -4.40 6.32
C LEU A 145 -11.47 -4.93 4.88
N PHE A 146 -12.63 -5.38 4.40
CA PHE A 146 -12.75 -5.80 3.01
C PHE A 146 -12.59 -4.61 2.07
N ALA A 147 -12.92 -3.40 2.48
CA ALA A 147 -12.73 -2.24 1.63
C ALA A 147 -11.24 -2.08 1.22
N TYR A 148 -10.31 -2.42 2.12
CA TYR A 148 -8.86 -2.45 1.86
C TYR A 148 -8.33 -3.80 1.35
N GLY A 149 -9.20 -4.63 0.78
CA GLY A 149 -8.84 -5.94 0.23
C GLY A 149 -7.78 -5.86 -0.87
N ASP A 150 -7.66 -4.71 -1.53
CA ASP A 150 -6.63 -4.43 -2.52
C ASP A 150 -5.21 -4.45 -1.94
N LEU A 151 -5.03 -4.12 -0.65
CA LEU A 151 -3.75 -4.21 0.06
C LEU A 151 -3.19 -5.65 0.11
N LEU A 152 -4.07 -6.66 0.04
CA LEU A 152 -3.63 -8.06 -0.08
C LEU A 152 -2.92 -8.29 -1.42
N PHE A 153 -3.32 -7.61 -2.50
CA PHE A 153 -2.64 -7.74 -3.78
C PHE A 153 -1.23 -7.16 -3.74
N TYR A 154 -0.96 -6.14 -2.93
CA TYR A 154 0.39 -5.62 -2.71
C TYR A 154 1.28 -6.63 -1.98
N ALA A 155 0.75 -7.28 -0.93
CA ALA A 155 1.49 -8.32 -0.21
C ALA A 155 1.77 -9.55 -1.11
N ILE A 156 0.81 -9.92 -1.96
CA ILE A 156 0.99 -10.99 -2.96
C ILE A 156 2.05 -10.57 -3.98
N LEU A 157 1.96 -9.36 -4.55
CA LEU A 157 2.93 -8.84 -5.51
C LEU A 157 4.35 -8.81 -4.91
N PHE A 158 4.49 -8.42 -3.65
CA PHE A 158 5.77 -8.46 -2.94
C PHE A 158 6.34 -9.87 -2.83
N ALA A 159 5.49 -10.87 -2.56
CA ALA A 159 5.92 -12.26 -2.51
C ALA A 159 6.39 -12.76 -3.88
N PHE A 160 5.65 -12.44 -4.95
CA PHE A 160 5.97 -12.84 -6.33
C PHE A 160 7.17 -12.08 -6.92
N SER A 161 7.41 -10.84 -6.48
CA SER A 161 8.55 -10.02 -6.91
C SER A 161 9.88 -10.44 -6.27
N LYS A 162 9.92 -11.60 -5.60
CA LYS A 162 11.05 -12.09 -4.79
C LYS A 162 11.42 -11.11 -3.67
N GLN A 163 10.40 -10.54 -3.01
CA GLN A 163 10.55 -9.56 -1.95
C GLN A 163 11.25 -8.27 -2.41
N ASN A 164 11.06 -7.93 -3.67
CA ASN A 164 11.45 -6.63 -4.19
C ASN A 164 10.32 -5.63 -3.91
N ILE A 165 10.64 -4.58 -3.16
CA ILE A 165 9.69 -3.56 -2.76
C ILE A 165 9.32 -2.60 -3.88
N LEU A 166 10.23 -2.39 -4.85
CA LEU A 166 10.06 -1.35 -5.86
C LEU A 166 8.83 -1.55 -6.77
N PRO A 167 8.53 -2.77 -7.30
CA PRO A 167 7.29 -3.02 -8.03
C PRO A 167 6.03 -2.69 -7.22
N VAL A 168 6.06 -2.95 -5.92
CA VAL A 168 4.92 -2.74 -5.04
C VAL A 168 4.71 -1.26 -4.80
N CYS A 169 5.79 -0.52 -4.50
CA CYS A 169 5.76 0.94 -4.42
C CYS A 169 5.23 1.57 -5.72
N ILE A 170 5.68 1.10 -6.89
CA ILE A 170 5.22 1.63 -8.18
C ILE A 170 3.71 1.41 -8.33
N VAL A 171 3.22 0.19 -8.08
CA VAL A 171 1.79 -0.09 -8.20
C VAL A 171 0.97 0.73 -7.22
N HIS A 172 1.41 0.83 -5.96
CA HIS A 172 0.69 1.59 -4.95
C HIS A 172 0.65 3.09 -5.30
N ILE A 173 1.78 3.67 -5.74
CA ILE A 173 1.82 5.06 -6.23
C ILE A 173 0.86 5.27 -7.41
N LEU A 174 0.87 4.34 -8.39
CA LEU A 174 -0.02 4.43 -9.55
C LEU A 174 -1.49 4.31 -9.15
N TRP A 175 -1.80 3.42 -8.20
CA TRP A 175 -3.15 3.24 -7.69
C TRP A 175 -3.66 4.49 -6.99
N ASN A 176 -2.84 5.08 -6.10
CA ASN A 176 -3.20 6.33 -5.42
C ASN A 176 -3.35 7.48 -6.41
N LEU A 177 -2.44 7.59 -7.39
CA LEU A 177 -2.54 8.59 -8.46
C LEU A 177 -3.85 8.43 -9.25
N MET A 178 -4.23 7.21 -9.60
CA MET A 178 -5.49 6.93 -10.31
C MET A 178 -6.69 7.26 -9.44
N GLY A 179 -6.68 6.88 -8.16
CA GLY A 179 -7.72 7.24 -7.20
C GLY A 179 -7.91 8.75 -7.11
N THR A 180 -6.82 9.51 -6.99
CA THR A 180 -6.89 10.98 -6.94
C THR A 180 -7.38 11.60 -8.25
N LEU A 181 -6.99 11.05 -9.40
CA LEU A 181 -7.43 11.55 -10.72
C LEU A 181 -8.90 11.23 -11.01
N LEU A 182 -9.42 10.11 -10.53
CA LEU A 182 -10.81 9.67 -10.73
C LEU A 182 -11.79 10.23 -9.68
N ALA A 183 -11.28 10.70 -8.54
CA ALA A 183 -12.05 11.32 -7.48
C ALA A 183 -12.41 12.79 -7.75
N ASN A 184 -11.78 13.41 -8.76
CA ASN A 184 -12.08 14.76 -9.27
C ASN A 184 -12.84 14.67 -10.60
#